data_AF-A0A4Q1CZB0-F1
#
_entry.id   AF-A0A4Q1CZB0-F1
#
_cell.length_a   1.000
_cell.length_b   1.000
_cell.length_c   1.000
_cell.angle_alpha   90.00
_cell.angle_beta   90.00
_cell.angle_gamma   90.00
#
_symmetry.space_group_name_H-M   'P 1'
#
loop_
_entity.id
_entity.type
_entity.pdbx_description
1 polymer ?
#
loop_
_entity_poly.entity_id
_entity_poly.type
_entity_poly.pdbx_seq_one_letter_code
_entity_poly.pdbx_strand_id
1 'polypeptide(L)'
;MDQILVAKAKIQVQKPAAEVFDAITDPDKMSQYFISKGSGRLDAGKTVEWTFPEFPDSFPVRVGNIEQDKYISFHWDNGTREMLVEMTLTEASNNSTIIAITEKDAPIDDVGLKWVISNTEGWTNFLACLKAWMEYGIHLRKGAFDFLSAKG
;
A
#
# COMPACT_ATOMS: atom_id res chain seq x y z
N MET A 1 14.14 -1.73 24.42
CA MET A 1 13.37 -1.65 23.18
C MET A 1 13.46 -3.03 22.57
N ASP A 2 12.33 -3.73 22.51
CA ASP A 2 12.28 -5.02 21.83
C ASP A 2 12.62 -4.78 20.37
N GLN A 3 13.55 -5.56 19.84
CA GLN A 3 13.90 -5.49 18.43
C GLN A 3 12.75 -6.12 17.62
N ILE A 4 12.28 -5.43 16.59
CA ILE A 4 11.21 -5.88 15.70
C ILE A 4 11.69 -5.88 14.25
N LEU A 5 11.10 -6.73 13.41
CA LEU A 5 11.29 -6.69 11.96
C LEU A 5 10.35 -5.67 11.33
N VAL A 6 10.83 -5.00 10.29
CA VAL A 6 10.12 -3.94 9.57
C VAL A 6 10.26 -4.15 8.07
N ALA A 7 9.13 -4.31 7.38
CA ALA A 7 9.11 -4.36 5.92
C ALA A 7 9.26 -2.94 5.39
N LYS A 8 10.08 -2.76 4.34
CA LYS A 8 10.38 -1.44 3.78
C LYS A 8 10.40 -1.49 2.27
N ALA A 9 9.70 -0.57 1.63
CA ALA A 9 9.78 -0.36 0.20
C ALA A 9 9.82 1.15 -0.10
N LYS A 10 10.52 1.53 -1.17
CA LYS A 10 10.70 2.93 -1.53
C LYS A 10 10.84 3.08 -3.04
N ILE A 11 10.15 4.06 -3.62
CA ILE A 11 10.27 4.39 -5.04
C ILE A 11 10.14 5.90 -5.25
N GLN A 12 10.54 6.39 -6.43
CA GLN A 12 10.30 7.76 -6.88
C GLN A 12 9.33 7.77 -8.06
N VAL A 13 8.29 8.60 -7.97
CA VAL A 13 7.26 8.80 -8.99
C VAL A 13 7.38 10.21 -9.56
N GLN A 14 7.36 10.37 -10.88
CA GLN A 14 7.53 11.62 -11.61
C GLN A 14 6.22 12.43 -11.65
N LYS A 15 5.65 12.65 -10.46
CA LYS A 15 4.43 13.42 -10.21
C LYS A 15 4.55 14.25 -8.92
N PRO A 16 3.83 15.38 -8.81
CA PRO A 16 3.76 16.17 -7.58
C PRO A 16 3.20 15.36 -6.40
N ALA A 17 3.56 15.73 -5.17
CA ALA A 17 3.15 14.99 -3.98
C ALA A 17 1.63 14.96 -3.80
N ALA A 18 0.94 16.05 -4.17
CA ALA A 18 -0.51 16.12 -4.14
C ALA A 18 -1.19 15.11 -5.08
N GLU A 19 -0.66 14.92 -6.30
CA GLU A 19 -1.20 13.91 -7.23
C GLU A 19 -0.96 12.49 -6.71
N VAL A 20 0.21 12.24 -6.12
CA VAL A 20 0.56 10.93 -5.55
C VAL A 20 -0.28 10.62 -4.31
N PHE A 21 -0.45 11.59 -3.42
CA PHE A 21 -1.29 11.47 -2.25
C PHE A 21 -2.74 11.17 -2.62
N ASP A 22 -3.26 11.89 -3.62
CA ASP A 22 -4.62 11.67 -4.11
C ASP A 22 -4.78 10.29 -4.76
N ALA A 23 -3.78 9.84 -5.53
CA ALA A 23 -3.75 8.49 -6.09
C ALA A 23 -3.80 7.38 -5.03
N ILE A 24 -3.17 7.59 -3.87
CA ILE A 24 -3.13 6.63 -2.76
C ILE A 24 -4.38 6.73 -1.87
N THR A 25 -5.00 7.89 -1.75
CA THR A 25 -6.13 8.07 -0.81
C THR A 25 -7.50 7.90 -1.45
N ASP A 26 -7.63 8.14 -2.76
CA ASP A 26 -8.88 8.00 -3.52
C ASP A 26 -9.08 6.56 -4.01
N PRO A 27 -10.18 5.87 -3.64
CA PRO A 27 -10.42 4.48 -4.04
C PRO A 27 -10.62 4.32 -5.55
N ASP A 28 -11.16 5.31 -6.25
CA ASP A 28 -11.37 5.23 -7.70
C ASP A 28 -10.02 5.25 -8.42
N LYS A 29 -9.05 6.01 -7.90
CA LYS A 29 -7.66 6.03 -8.40
C LYS A 29 -6.90 4.78 -7.98
N MET A 30 -7.00 4.37 -6.72
CA MET A 30 -6.36 3.16 -6.22
C MET A 30 -6.82 1.90 -6.98
N SER A 31 -8.08 1.88 -7.42
CA SER A 31 -8.64 0.78 -8.21
C SER A 31 -7.93 0.56 -9.55
N GLN A 32 -7.21 1.57 -10.04
CA GLN A 32 -6.48 1.47 -11.30
C GLN A 32 -5.18 0.66 -11.17
N TYR A 33 -4.64 0.49 -9.96
CA TYR A 33 -3.32 -0.13 -9.79
C TYR A 33 -3.19 -1.12 -8.63
N PHE A 34 -4.16 -1.19 -7.70
CA PHE A 34 -4.03 -2.01 -6.51
C PHE A 34 -5.30 -2.77 -6.10
N ILE A 35 -6.35 -2.07 -5.70
CA ILE A 35 -7.61 -2.70 -5.27
C ILE A 35 -8.55 -2.91 -6.46
N SER A 36 -9.57 -3.73 -6.31
CA SER A 36 -10.70 -3.76 -7.25
C SER A 36 -11.79 -2.76 -6.85
N LYS A 37 -11.98 -2.57 -5.54
CA LYS A 37 -12.97 -1.67 -4.96
C LYS A 37 -12.53 -1.21 -3.57
N GLY A 38 -12.80 0.05 -3.26
CA GLY A 38 -12.70 0.62 -1.92
C GLY A 38 -14.04 1.22 -1.48
N SER A 39 -14.40 1.11 -0.20
CA SER A 39 -15.67 1.68 0.30
C SER A 39 -15.64 3.20 0.52
N GLY A 40 -14.46 3.82 0.51
CA GLY A 40 -14.31 5.26 0.67
C GLY A 40 -12.85 5.73 0.61
N ARG A 41 -12.68 7.05 0.66
CA ARG A 41 -11.38 7.72 0.74
C ARG A 41 -10.70 7.42 2.07
N LEU A 42 -9.37 7.37 2.06
CA LEU A 42 -8.56 7.29 3.28
C LEU A 42 -8.56 8.64 4.02
N ASP A 43 -9.57 8.83 4.87
CA ASP A 43 -9.65 9.98 5.77
C ASP A 43 -9.35 9.55 7.21
N ALA A 44 -8.63 10.39 7.96
CA ALA A 44 -8.18 10.10 9.32
C ALA A 44 -9.33 9.64 10.24
N GLY A 45 -9.11 8.56 10.99
CA GLY A 45 -10.06 8.00 11.94
C GLY A 45 -11.22 7.21 11.33
N LYS A 46 -11.31 7.08 10.00
CA LYS A 46 -12.31 6.22 9.34
C LYS A 46 -11.81 4.79 9.20
N THR A 47 -12.75 3.86 9.06
CA THR A 47 -12.47 2.51 8.56
C THR A 47 -13.05 2.40 7.16
N VAL A 48 -12.24 1.93 6.21
CA VAL A 48 -12.66 1.62 4.84
C VAL A 48 -12.51 0.12 4.59
N GLU A 49 -13.19 -0.39 3.59
CA GLU A 49 -13.13 -1.79 3.16
C GLU A 49 -12.43 -1.84 1.81
N TRP A 50 -11.42 -2.70 1.68
CA TRP A 50 -10.73 -2.98 0.42
C TRP A 50 -11.05 -4.37 -0.09
N THR A 51 -11.43 -4.47 -1.35
CA THR A 51 -11.58 -5.73 -2.07
C THR A 51 -10.48 -5.84 -3.12
N PHE A 52 -9.88 -7.01 -3.27
CA PHE A 52 -8.80 -7.24 -4.23
C PHE A 52 -9.30 -8.03 -5.43
N PRO A 53 -8.72 -7.86 -6.63
CA PRO A 53 -9.12 -8.63 -7.80
C PRO A 53 -9.03 -10.15 -7.59
N GLU A 54 -8.12 -10.59 -6.72
CA GLU A 54 -7.80 -11.99 -6.50
C GLU A 54 -8.66 -12.67 -5.43
N PHE A 55 -9.38 -11.90 -4.59
CA PHE A 55 -10.12 -12.42 -3.44
C PHE A 55 -11.56 -11.89 -3.40
N PRO A 56 -12.56 -12.74 -3.13
CA PRO A 56 -13.96 -12.29 -3.06
C PRO A 56 -14.27 -11.48 -1.78
N ASP A 57 -13.45 -11.65 -0.74
CA ASP A 57 -13.64 -11.03 0.56
C ASP A 57 -13.19 -9.56 0.57
N SER A 58 -13.78 -8.78 1.48
CA SER A 58 -13.35 -7.41 1.77
C SER A 58 -12.59 -7.37 3.09
N PHE A 59 -11.57 -6.54 3.14
CA PHE A 59 -10.67 -6.42 4.27
C PHE A 59 -10.76 -5.01 4.87
N PRO A 60 -11.01 -4.90 6.19
CA PRO A 60 -11.11 -3.61 6.85
C PRO A 60 -9.74 -2.96 6.99
N VAL A 61 -9.68 -1.66 6.71
CA VAL A 61 -8.50 -0.81 6.84
C VAL A 61 -8.86 0.36 7.73
N ARG A 62 -8.28 0.38 8.94
CA ARG A 62 -8.50 1.49 9.88
C ARG A 62 -7.49 2.59 9.63
N VAL A 63 -7.95 3.70 9.08
CA VAL A 63 -7.12 4.86 8.77
C VAL A 63 -6.68 5.53 10.07
N GLY A 64 -5.36 5.66 10.22
CA GLY A 64 -4.72 6.36 11.33
C GLY A 64 -4.58 7.84 11.03
N ASN A 65 -3.35 8.32 11.04
CA ASN A 65 -3.04 9.73 10.84
C ASN A 65 -2.88 10.03 9.35
N ILE A 66 -3.38 11.19 8.95
CA ILE A 66 -3.24 11.73 7.60
C ILE A 66 -2.66 13.14 7.72
N GLU A 67 -1.55 13.38 7.04
CA GLU A 67 -1.05 14.72 6.75
C GLU A 67 -1.07 14.91 5.24
N GLN A 68 -1.91 15.82 4.77
CA GLN A 68 -2.12 16.10 3.35
C GLN A 68 -0.77 16.24 2.61
N ASP A 69 -0.63 15.47 1.53
CA ASP A 69 0.53 15.43 0.63
C ASP A 69 1.86 14.99 1.25
N LYS A 70 1.85 14.49 2.50
CA LYS A 70 3.07 14.20 3.27
C LYS A 70 3.08 12.84 3.93
N TYR A 71 1.97 12.44 4.54
CA TYR A 71 1.96 11.25 5.38
C TYR A 71 0.58 10.58 5.39
N ILE A 72 0.60 9.25 5.34
CA ILE A 72 -0.57 8.39 5.43
C ILE A 72 -0.22 7.23 6.36
N SER A 73 -1.04 6.96 7.37
CA SER A 73 -0.96 5.71 8.12
C SER A 73 -2.29 5.02 8.28
N PHE A 74 -2.25 3.70 8.37
CA PHE A 74 -3.40 2.86 8.61
C PHE A 74 -2.99 1.55 9.26
N HIS A 75 -3.95 0.90 9.88
CA HIS A 75 -3.80 -0.44 10.42
C HIS A 75 -4.44 -1.42 9.45
N TRP A 76 -3.64 -2.40 9.02
CA TRP A 76 -4.05 -3.49 8.15
C TRP A 76 -4.15 -4.77 8.96
N ASP A 77 -5.32 -5.40 8.96
CA ASP A 77 -5.56 -6.68 9.61
C ASP A 77 -5.65 -7.79 8.56
N ASN A 78 -4.74 -8.76 8.64
CA ASN A 78 -4.75 -9.93 7.77
C ASN A 78 -5.48 -11.14 8.38
N GLY A 79 -6.23 -10.94 9.47
CA GLY A 79 -6.97 -11.95 10.22
C GLY A 79 -6.17 -12.68 11.30
N THR A 80 -4.85 -12.48 11.34
CA THR A 80 -3.98 -13.05 12.39
C THR A 80 -3.36 -11.99 13.28
N ARG A 81 -3.12 -10.80 12.73
CA ARG A 81 -2.52 -9.68 13.43
C ARG A 81 -2.83 -8.39 12.69
N GLU A 82 -2.91 -7.33 13.47
CA GLU A 82 -3.01 -5.98 12.98
C GLU A 82 -1.61 -5.36 12.88
N MET A 83 -1.32 -4.72 11.75
CA MET A 83 -0.01 -4.15 11.45
C MET A 83 -0.15 -2.69 11.09
N LEU A 84 0.73 -1.86 11.66
CA LEU A 84 0.80 -0.46 11.31
C LEU A 84 1.57 -0.28 10.00
N VAL A 85 0.89 0.26 9.00
CA VAL A 85 1.48 0.72 7.75
C VAL A 85 1.61 2.24 7.80
N GLU A 86 2.79 2.73 7.43
CA GLU A 86 3.08 4.16 7.32
C GLU A 86 3.68 4.45 5.95
N MET A 87 3.20 5.51 5.31
CA MET A 87 3.69 6.00 4.03
C MET A 87 4.10 7.46 4.19
N THR A 88 5.33 7.78 3.80
CA THR A 88 5.82 9.16 3.73
C THR A 88 6.00 9.56 2.28
N LEU A 89 5.52 10.75 1.94
CA LEU A 89 5.69 11.42 0.66
C LEU A 89 6.66 12.57 0.84
N THR A 90 7.73 12.57 0.05
CA THR A 90 8.75 13.63 0.07
C THR A 90 8.93 14.16 -1.34
N GLU A 91 8.61 15.43 -1.54
CA GLU A 91 8.91 16.10 -2.81
C GLU A 91 10.41 16.05 -3.11
N ALA A 92 10.73 15.80 -4.38
CA ALA A 92 12.07 15.76 -4.92
C ALA A 92 12.17 16.65 -6.16
N SER A 93 13.37 16.78 -6.71
CA SER A 93 13.59 17.57 -7.93
C SER A 93 12.80 17.02 -9.13
N ASN A 94 12.65 17.84 -10.18
CA ASN A 94 12.01 17.46 -11.43
C ASN A 94 10.53 17.01 -11.29
N ASN A 95 9.76 17.71 -10.46
CA ASN A 95 8.33 17.47 -10.27
C ASN A 95 8.03 16.01 -9.90
N SER A 96 8.78 15.49 -8.93
CA SER A 96 8.69 14.09 -8.52
C SER A 96 8.53 13.95 -7.02
N THR A 97 8.03 12.81 -6.60
CA THR A 97 7.76 12.47 -5.20
C THR A 97 8.39 11.14 -4.88
N ILE A 98 9.12 11.10 -3.77
CA ILE A 98 9.65 9.89 -3.19
C ILE A 98 8.62 9.36 -2.20
N ILE A 99 8.23 8.10 -2.39
CA ILE A 99 7.29 7.39 -1.53
C ILE A 99 8.09 6.36 -0.75
N ALA A 100 8.00 6.41 0.59
CA ALA A 100 8.61 5.41 1.46
C ALA A 100 7.52 4.75 2.30
N ILE A 101 7.41 3.43 2.24
CA ILE A 101 6.45 2.63 3.00
C ILE A 101 7.19 1.82 4.05
N THR A 102 6.65 1.78 5.26
CA THR A 102 7.05 0.84 6.30
C THR A 102 5.85 0.10 6.86
N GLU A 103 6.02 -1.20 7.10
CA GLU A 103 5.05 -2.00 7.85
C GLU A 103 5.79 -2.71 8.99
N LYS A 104 5.32 -2.52 10.22
CA LYS A 104 6.08 -2.82 11.45
C LYS A 104 5.44 -3.94 12.26
N ASP A 105 6.01 -4.17 13.44
CA ASP A 105 5.50 -5.04 14.51
C ASP A 105 5.60 -6.56 14.26
N ALA A 106 6.55 -6.98 13.42
CA ALA A 106 6.88 -8.39 13.27
C ALA A 106 7.91 -8.88 14.31
N PRO A 107 7.72 -10.07 14.90
CA PRO A 107 8.69 -10.68 15.82
C PRO A 107 10.00 -11.07 15.10
N ILE A 108 11.09 -11.22 15.84
CA ILE A 108 12.37 -11.72 15.30
C ILE A 108 12.43 -13.24 15.44
N ASP A 109 11.74 -13.91 14.53
CA ASP A 109 11.73 -15.36 14.37
C ASP A 109 11.50 -15.73 12.89
N ASP A 110 11.46 -17.03 12.59
CA ASP A 110 11.25 -17.52 11.21
C ASP A 110 9.91 -17.07 10.61
N VAL A 111 8.89 -16.83 11.45
CA VAL A 111 7.57 -16.37 11.00
C VAL A 111 7.66 -14.90 10.60
N GLY A 112 8.29 -14.07 11.44
CA GLY A 112 8.55 -12.67 11.16
C GLY A 112 9.47 -12.47 9.94
N LEU A 113 10.48 -13.33 9.75
CA LEU A 113 11.36 -13.29 8.58
C LEU A 113 10.61 -13.57 7.28
N LYS A 114 9.78 -14.61 7.24
CA LYS A 114 8.93 -14.89 6.06
C LYS A 114 7.96 -13.75 5.81
N TRP A 115 7.37 -13.22 6.87
CA TRP A 115 6.46 -12.10 6.80
C TRP A 115 7.13 -10.84 6.23
N VAL A 116 8.32 -10.47 6.70
CA VAL A 116 8.98 -9.23 6.26
C VAL A 116 9.40 -9.30 4.80
N ILE A 117 9.81 -10.48 4.32
CA ILE A 117 10.12 -10.73 2.91
C ILE A 117 8.84 -10.56 2.07
N SER A 118 7.79 -11.29 2.41
CA SER A 118 6.53 -11.28 1.64
C SER A 118 5.88 -9.89 1.59
N ASN A 119 5.87 -9.13 2.68
CA ASN A 119 5.29 -7.79 2.67
C ASN A 119 6.19 -6.77 1.97
N THR A 120 7.51 -6.94 2.02
CA THR A 120 8.43 -6.13 1.20
C THR A 120 8.17 -6.35 -0.30
N GLU A 121 7.92 -7.58 -0.73
CA GLU A 121 7.51 -7.90 -2.11
C GLU A 121 6.16 -7.25 -2.46
N GLY A 122 5.17 -7.37 -1.58
CA GLY A 122 3.83 -6.77 -1.76
C GLY A 122 3.88 -5.25 -1.90
N TRP A 123 4.57 -4.54 -1.00
CA TRP A 123 4.71 -3.08 -1.06
C TRP A 123 5.55 -2.62 -2.25
N THR A 124 6.55 -3.40 -2.66
CA THR A 124 7.31 -3.12 -3.88
C THR A 124 6.40 -3.23 -5.11
N ASN A 125 5.53 -4.25 -5.18
CA ASN A 125 4.56 -4.39 -6.25
C ASN A 125 3.53 -3.25 -6.26
N PHE A 126 2.98 -2.88 -5.10
CA PHE A 126 2.10 -1.71 -4.94
C PHE A 126 2.74 -0.46 -5.55
N LEU A 127 3.98 -0.17 -5.17
CA LEU A 127 4.72 1.01 -5.62
C LEU A 127 5.03 0.97 -7.12
N ALA A 128 5.38 -0.21 -7.65
CA ALA A 128 5.63 -0.38 -9.08
C ALA A 128 4.35 -0.17 -9.92
N CYS A 129 3.21 -0.72 -9.48
CA CYS A 129 1.93 -0.54 -10.16
C CYS A 129 1.48 0.93 -10.10
N LEU A 130 1.60 1.58 -8.94
CA LEU A 130 1.31 3.01 -8.79
C LEU A 130 2.13 3.85 -9.76
N LYS A 131 3.46 3.65 -9.80
CA LYS A 131 4.35 4.38 -10.71
C LYS A 131 3.95 4.18 -12.16
N ALA A 132 3.77 2.94 -12.59
CA ALA A 132 3.44 2.61 -13.98
C ALA A 132 2.11 3.22 -14.42
N TRP A 133 1.10 3.21 -13.55
CA TRP A 133 -0.19 3.82 -13.84
C TRP A 133 -0.09 5.35 -13.86
N MET A 134 0.51 5.98 -12.85
CA MET A 134 0.58 7.45 -12.77
C MET A 134 1.41 8.09 -13.89
N GLU A 135 2.49 7.44 -14.31
CA GLU A 135 3.40 8.01 -15.32
C GLU A 135 3.01 7.65 -16.75
N TYR A 136 2.41 6.47 -16.96
CA TYR A 136 2.22 5.91 -18.29
C TYR A 136 0.82 5.36 -18.55
N GLY A 137 -0.09 5.38 -17.57
CA GLY A 137 -1.41 4.77 -17.67
C GLY A 137 -1.36 3.24 -17.81
N ILE A 138 -0.26 2.60 -17.41
CA ILE A 138 -0.08 1.14 -17.54
C ILE A 138 -0.57 0.43 -16.28
N HIS A 139 -1.54 -0.46 -16.43
CA HIS A 139 -2.15 -1.23 -15.34
C HIS A 139 -1.40 -2.55 -15.09
N LEU A 140 -0.23 -2.48 -14.44
CA LEU A 140 0.63 -3.66 -14.24
C LEU A 140 -0.01 -4.78 -13.41
N ARG A 141 -0.97 -4.45 -12.53
CA ARG A 141 -1.61 -5.46 -11.67
C ARG A 141 -2.56 -6.39 -12.43
N LYS A 142 -3.12 -5.95 -13.56
CA LYS A 142 -4.08 -6.75 -14.33
C LYS A 142 -3.42 -8.04 -14.82
N GLY A 143 -3.92 -9.20 -14.37
CA GLY A 143 -3.36 -10.50 -14.71
C GLY A 143 -2.09 -10.88 -13.96
N ALA A 144 -1.55 -10.00 -13.10
CA ALA A 144 -0.29 -10.23 -12.41
C ALA A 144 -0.38 -11.30 -11.32
N PHE A 145 -1.58 -11.52 -10.77
CA PHE A 145 -1.82 -12.42 -9.65
C PHE A 145 -2.97 -13.41 -9.89
N ASP A 146 -3.39 -13.61 -11.15
CA ASP A 146 -4.45 -14.56 -11.49
C ASP A 146 -4.11 -15.99 -11.00
N PHE A 147 -2.82 -16.32 -10.91
CA PHE A 147 -2.34 -17.59 -10.35
C PHE A 147 -2.65 -17.77 -8.85
N LEU A 148 -2.97 -16.69 -8.10
CA LEU A 148 -3.45 -16.77 -6.72
C LEU A 148 -4.94 -17.08 -6.63
N SER A 149 -5.72 -16.65 -7.63
CA SER A 149 -7.15 -16.99 -7.73
C SER A 149 -7.37 -18.45 -8.14
N ALA A 150 -6.37 -19.04 -8.80
CA ALA A 150 -6.35 -20.45 -9.18
C ALA A 150 -6.00 -21.34 -7.98
N LYS A 151 -6.97 -21.53 -7.08
CA LYS A 151 -7.12 -22.86 -6.48
C LYS A 151 -7.84 -23.73 -7.51
N GLY A 152 -7.20 -24.84 -7.89
CA GLY A 152 -7.90 -25.99 -8.46
C GLY A 152 -8.92 -26.57 -7.48
#